data_AF-A0A9Q2CZM8-F1
#
_entry.id   AF-A0A9Q2CZM8-F1
#
_cell.length_a   1.000
_cell.length_b   1.000
_cell.length_c   1.000
_cell.angle_alpha   90.00
_cell.angle_beta   90.00
_cell.angle_gamma   90.00
#
_symmetry.space_group_name_H-M   'P 1'
#
loop_
_entity.id
_entity.type
_entity.pdbx_description
1 polymer ?
#
loop_
_entity_poly.entity_id
_entity_poly.type
_entity_poly.pdbx_seq_one_letter_code
_entity_poly.pdbx_strand_id
1 'polypeptide(L)' 'MLKFLFTFLCVFIIYYLFLKIYIKTSNSLKENKNIKNNYIVKNILLSSKQNIDFFDLVVVFIITYFTYYR' A
#
# COMPACT_ATOMS: atom_id res chain seq x y z
N MET A 1 23.51 -4.71 10.17
CA MET A 1 23.39 -4.49 8.71
C MET A 1 22.52 -5.54 8.03
N LEU A 2 22.93 -6.82 7.95
CA LEU A 2 22.12 -7.88 7.31
C LEU A 2 20.72 -8.07 7.90
N LYS A 3 20.59 -8.07 9.24
CA LYS A 3 19.30 -8.18 9.93
C LYS A 3 18.35 -7.02 9.59
N PHE A 4 18.88 -5.79 9.56
CA PHE A 4 18.12 -4.61 9.17
C PHE A 4 17.61 -4.67 7.73
N LEU A 5 18.48 -5.07 6.79
CA LEU A 5 18.11 -5.26 5.39
C LEU A 5 17.00 -6.31 5.23
N PHE A 6 17.09 -7.41 5.99
CA PHE A 6 16.07 -8.45 5.99
C PHE A 6 14.73 -7.94 6.53
N THR A 7 14.74 -7.21 7.65
CA THR A 7 13.54 -6.59 8.21
C THR A 7 12.90 -5.60 7.23
N PHE A 8 13.70 -4.73 6.62
CA PHE A 8 13.23 -3.78 5.61
C PHE A 8 12.56 -4.50 4.44
N LEU A 9 13.20 -5.55 3.93
CA LEU A 9 12.68 -6.32 2.80
C LEU A 9 11.36 -7.02 3.15
N CYS A 10 11.24 -7.60 4.34
CA CYS A 10 9.99 -8.18 4.84
C CYS A 10 8.87 -7.15 4.95
N VAL A 11 9.14 -5.99 5.56
CA VAL A 11 8.15 -4.91 5.71
C VAL A 11 7.71 -4.40 4.34
N PHE A 12 8.65 -4.22 3.41
CA PHE A 12 8.36 -3.79 2.05
C PHE A 12 7.47 -4.80 1.29
N ILE A 13 7.75 -6.10 1.39
CA ILE A 13 6.93 -7.15 0.77
C ILE A 13 5.51 -7.14 1.35
N ILE A 14 5.36 -7.03 2.66
CA ILE A 14 4.05 -6.96 3.32
C ILE A 14 3.28 -5.75 2.82
N TYR A 15 3.89 -4.56 2.84
CA TYR A 15 3.29 -3.33 2.32
C TYR A 15 2.83 -3.49 0.86
N TYR A 16 3.68 -4.06 0.01
CA TYR A 16 3.36 -4.29 -1.40
C TYR A 16 2.16 -5.23 -1.59
N LEU A 17 2.09 -6.32 -0.82
CA LEU A 17 0.97 -7.26 -0.86
C LEU A 17 -0.35 -6.57 -0.46
N PHE A 18 -0.33 -5.77 0.61
CA PHE A 18 -1.50 -5.00 1.03
C PHE A 18 -1.94 -3.99 -0.04
N LEU A 19 -1.01 -3.30 -0.67
CA LEU A 19 -1.32 -2.38 -1.78
C LEU A 19 -2.02 -3.12 -2.92
N LYS A 20 -1.52 -4.28 -3.34
CA LYS A 20 -2.18 -5.10 -4.38
C LYS A 20 -3.57 -5.56 -3.98
N ILE A 21 -3.76 -6.00 -2.75
CA ILE A 21 -5.07 -6.41 -2.23
C ILE A 21 -6.04 -5.23 -2.25
N TYR A 22 -5.59 -4.05 -1.81
CA TYR A 22 -6.38 -2.82 -1.84
C TYR A 22 -6.81 -2.47 -3.25
N ILE A 23 -5.89 -2.53 -4.22
CA ILE A 23 -6.19 -2.22 -5.62
C ILE A 23 -7.20 -3.21 -6.20
N LYS A 24 -6.99 -4.51 -6.00
CA LYS A 24 -7.87 -5.56 -6.50
C LYS A 24 -9.28 -5.42 -5.92
N THR A 25 -9.38 -5.22 -4.62
CA THR A 25 -10.67 -5.04 -3.92
C THR A 25 -11.39 -3.79 -4.42
N SER A 26 -10.66 -2.68 -4.57
CA SER A 26 -11.22 -1.43 -5.04
C SER A 26 -11.72 -1.51 -6.49
N ASN A 27 -10.98 -2.18 -7.39
CA ASN A 27 -11.43 -2.43 -8.75
C ASN A 27 -12.69 -3.31 -8.78
N SER A 28 -12.71 -4.39 -7.99
CA SER A 28 -13.88 -5.27 -7.88
C SER A 28 -15.13 -4.52 -7.36
N LEU A 29 -14.97 -3.60 -6.40
CA LEU A 29 -16.05 -2.75 -5.90
C LEU A 29 -16.56 -1.76 -6.97
N LYS A 30 -15.66 -1.22 -7.81
CA LYS A 30 -16.03 -0.33 -8.94
C LYS A 30 -16.75 -1.06 -10.06
N GLU A 31 -16.53 -2.37 -10.22
CA GLU A 31 -17.22 -3.21 -11.20
C GLU A 31 -18.60 -3.70 -10.70
N ASN A 32 -18.81 -3.73 -9.38
CA ASN A 32 -20.05 -4.21 -8.78
C ASN A 32 -21.23 -3.25 -9.04
N LYS A 33 -22.24 -3.73 -9.78
CA LYS A 33 -23.45 -2.96 -10.17
C LYS A 33 -24.20 -2.33 -8.99
N ASN A 34 -24.15 -2.96 -7.80
CA ASN A 34 -24.89 -2.47 -6.63
C ASN A 34 -24.19 -1.31 -5.91
N ILE A 35 -22.86 -1.22 -6.02
CA ILE A 35 -22.04 -0.33 -5.17
C ILE A 35 -21.30 0.72 -6.01
N LYS A 36 -21.20 0.53 -7.34
CA LYS A 36 -20.54 1.44 -8.29
C LYS A 36 -21.06 2.88 -8.29
N ASN A 37 -22.34 3.09 -7.98
CA ASN A 37 -22.93 4.44 -7.91
C ASN A 37 -22.68 5.18 -6.60
N ASN A 38 -22.04 4.53 -5.61
CA ASN A 38 -21.69 5.18 -4.36
C ASN A 38 -20.52 6.15 -4.58
N TYR A 39 -20.66 7.39 -4.13
CA TYR A 39 -19.66 8.46 -4.28
C TYR A 39 -18.27 8.03 -3.77
N ILE A 40 -18.24 7.30 -2.66
CA ILE A 40 -16.99 6.81 -2.06
C ILE A 40 -16.28 5.84 -3.01
N VAL A 41 -17.02 4.93 -3.61
CA VAL A 41 -16.46 3.89 -4.50
C VAL A 41 -16.04 4.48 -5.83
N LYS A 42 -16.78 5.46 -6.33
CA LYS A 42 -16.48 6.10 -7.61
C LYS A 42 -15.32 7.09 -7.51
N ASN A 43 -15.30 7.95 -6.48
CA ASN A 43 -14.42 9.12 -6.41
C ASN A 43 -13.32 9.05 -5.34
N ILE A 44 -13.42 8.15 -4.34
CA ILE A 44 -12.47 8.06 -3.23
C ILE A 44 -11.63 6.78 -3.30
N LEU A 45 -12.25 5.63 -3.58
CA LEU A 45 -11.51 4.38 -3.76
C LEU A 45 -10.61 4.47 -5.00
N LEU A 46 -9.31 4.21 -4.83
CA LEU A 46 -8.24 4.39 -5.84
C LEU A 46 -8.06 5.84 -6.33
N SER A 47 -8.53 6.85 -5.60
CA SER A 47 -8.17 8.24 -5.93
C SER A 47 -6.72 8.54 -5.58
N SER A 48 -6.14 7.80 -4.63
CA SER A 48 -4.71 7.77 -4.37
C SER A 48 -3.99 6.88 -5.39
N LYS A 49 -2.75 7.26 -5.73
CA LYS A 49 -1.89 6.60 -6.71
C LYS A 49 -1.95 5.06 -6.63
N GLN A 50 -2.09 4.42 -7.79
CA GLN A 50 -2.14 2.96 -7.94
C GLN A 50 -0.77 2.29 -7.96
N ASN A 51 0.30 3.09 -8.02
CA ASN A 51 1.67 2.60 -8.11
C ASN A 51 2.41 2.90 -6.82
N ILE A 52 3.33 2.02 -6.44
CA ILE A 52 4.33 2.32 -5.42
C ILE A 52 5.19 3.46 -5.96
N ASP A 53 5.31 4.54 -5.19
CA ASP A 53 6.23 5.62 -5.50
C ASP A 53 7.50 5.54 -4.66
N PHE A 54 8.53 6.26 -5.12
CA PHE A 54 9.77 6.43 -4.37
C PHE A 54 9.53 6.95 -2.94
N PHE A 55 8.51 7.78 -2.75
CA PHE A 55 8.12 8.26 -1.42
C PHE A 55 7.70 7.14 -0.47
N ASP A 56 6.97 6.12 -0.94
CA ASP A 56 6.54 4.99 -0.12
C ASP A 56 7.76 4.18 0.37
N LEU A 57 8.75 4.00 -0.50
CA LEU A 57 10.04 3.38 -0.16
C LEU A 57 10.78 4.16 0.93
N VAL A 58 10.85 5.49 0.80
CA VAL A 58 11.51 6.37 1.79
C VAL A 58 10.80 6.29 3.14
N VAL A 59 9.46 6.32 3.16
CA VAL A 59 8.68 6.21 4.39
C VAL A 59 8.90 4.87 5.07
N VAL A 60 8.81 3.76 4.34
CA VAL A 60 9.07 2.41 4.88
C VAL A 60 10.50 2.31 5.43
N PHE A 61 11.48 2.91 4.72
CA PHE A 61 12.86 2.92 5.16
C PHE A 61 13.05 3.68 6.47
N ILE A 62 12.48 4.89 6.58
CA ILE A 62 12.56 5.72 7.79
C ILE A 62 11.91 5.02 8.97
N ILE A 63 10.71 4.44 8.80
CA ILE A 63 10.01 3.71 9.88
C ILE A 63 10.83 2.51 10.34
N THR A 64 11.37 1.73 9.39
CA THR A 64 12.19 0.56 9.72
C THR A 64 13.47 0.99 10.44
N TYR A 65 14.09 2.08 10.01
CA TYR A 65 15.28 2.66 10.65
C TYR A 65 15.01 3.09 12.08
N PHE A 66 13.94 3.87 12.32
CA PHE A 66 13.53 4.26 13.67
C PHE A 66 13.20 3.06 14.56
N THR A 67 12.60 2.01 14.02
CA THR A 67 12.24 0.82 14.81
C THR A 67 13.47 -0.01 15.21
N TYR A 68 14.52 -0.01 14.39
CA TYR A 68 15.71 -0.84 14.63
C TYR A 68 16.80 -0.13 15.44
N TYR A 69 16.95 1.20 15.30
CA TYR A 69 18.01 1.98 15.95
C TYR A 69 17.53 2.77 17.17
N ARG A 70 16.25 2.69 17.53
CA ARG A 70 15.73 3.14 18.82
C ARG A 70 15.85 2.01 19.84
#